data_AF-A0A2D8UN77-F1
#
_entry.id   AF-A0A2D8UN77-F1
#
_cell.length_a   1.000
_cell.length_b   1.000
_cell.length_c   1.000
_cell.angle_alpha   90.00
_cell.angle_beta   90.00
_cell.angle_gamma   90.00
#
_symmetry.space_group_name_H-M   'P 1'
#
loop_
_entity.id
_entity.type
_entity.pdbx_description
1 polymer ?
#
loop_
_entity_poly.entity_id
_entity_poly.type
_entity_poly.pdbx_seq_one_letter_code
_entity_poly.pdbx_strand_id
1 'polypeptide(L)'
;MLLIFIFFIFQSCSNKNINEDNIQGVYIGNFQNNIDTLKITENNEYVRTIYSKDSTLIFKNLSEWEISEGELILKDFLLNNNKIEKNKKYLNIDLITVYFPIESSLGKFRLIENYDQNLFYKKIK
;
A
#
# COMPACT_ATOMS: atom_id res chain seq x y z
N MET A 1 48.39 -12.45 -2.17
CA MET A 1 47.04 -13.04 -2.26
C MET A 1 46.24 -12.67 -1.00
N LEU A 2 45.99 -11.37 -0.80
CA LEU A 2 45.39 -10.83 0.44
C LEU A 2 44.61 -9.53 0.13
N LEU A 3 43.88 -9.52 -0.99
CA LEU A 3 43.24 -8.29 -1.51
C LEU A 3 41.83 -8.52 -2.06
N ILE A 4 41.22 -9.68 -1.76
CA ILE A 4 39.89 -10.06 -2.27
C ILE A 4 38.80 -10.03 -1.18
N PHE A 5 39.15 -9.83 0.10
CA PHE A 5 38.18 -9.92 1.20
C PHE A 5 37.47 -8.60 1.59
N ILE A 6 37.82 -7.46 0.98
CA ILE A 6 37.29 -6.14 1.38
C ILE A 6 35.98 -5.78 0.64
N PHE A 7 35.61 -6.50 -0.44
CA PHE A 7 34.42 -6.17 -1.23
C PHE A 7 33.09 -6.72 -0.69
N PHE A 8 33.11 -7.57 0.35
CA PHE A 8 31.89 -8.15 0.92
C PHE A 8 31.21 -7.31 2.02
N ILE A 9 31.81 -6.18 2.42
CA ILE A 9 31.31 -5.38 3.55
C ILE A 9 30.35 -4.25 3.11
N PHE A 10 30.14 -4.06 1.80
CA PHE A 10 29.28 -2.98 1.28
C PHE A 10 27.84 -3.39 0.92
N GLN A 11 27.42 -4.64 1.12
CA GLN A 11 26.04 -5.05 0.80
C GLN A 11 25.02 -4.86 1.93
N SER A 12 25.40 -4.35 3.11
CA SER A 12 24.48 -4.34 4.26
C SER A 12 23.76 -3.01 4.53
N CYS A 13 23.80 -2.04 3.61
CA CYS A 13 23.19 -0.72 3.81
C CYS A 13 22.07 -0.44 2.80
N SER A 14 20.89 -1.03 2.98
CA SER A 14 19.65 -0.41 2.46
C SER A 14 18.36 -0.87 3.13
N ASN A 15 18.37 -1.41 4.35
CA ASN A 15 17.16 -1.38 5.18
C ASN A 15 16.99 0.06 5.67
N LYS A 16 16.50 0.94 4.79
CA LYS A 16 15.94 2.22 5.21
C LYS A 16 14.93 1.90 6.30
N ASN A 17 15.05 2.55 7.45
CA ASN A 17 14.14 2.41 8.59
C ASN A 17 12.71 2.72 8.16
N ILE A 18 12.02 1.69 7.68
CA ILE A 18 10.58 1.64 7.56
C ILE A 18 10.08 1.54 9.00
N ASN A 19 9.85 2.70 9.61
CA ASN A 19 9.23 2.82 10.92
C ASN A 19 7.72 3.07 10.71
N GLU A 20 6.88 2.61 11.63
CA GLU A 20 5.42 2.82 11.63
C GLU A 20 5.06 4.29 11.40
N ASP A 21 5.73 5.21 12.10
CA ASP A 21 5.55 6.66 11.98
C ASP A 21 5.71 7.17 10.53
N ASN A 22 6.57 6.53 9.75
CA ASN A 22 6.83 6.94 8.36
C ASN A 22 5.75 6.45 7.40
N ILE A 23 4.99 5.41 7.75
CA ILE A 23 3.93 4.84 6.89
C ILE A 23 2.58 5.48 7.16
N GLN A 24 2.30 5.90 8.40
CA GLN A 24 1.07 6.61 8.72
C GLN A 24 0.86 7.81 7.79
N GLY A 25 -0.36 8.00 7.30
CA GLY A 25 -0.64 9.08 6.35
C GLY A 25 -1.73 8.75 5.34
N VAL A 26 -1.87 9.62 4.35
CA VAL A 26 -2.88 9.47 3.29
C VAL A 26 -2.21 9.10 1.98
N TYR A 27 -2.75 8.08 1.34
CA TYR A 27 -2.29 7.56 0.07
C TYR A 27 -3.39 7.63 -0.98
N ILE A 28 -2.98 7.84 -2.23
CA ILE A 28 -3.86 7.79 -3.40
C ILE A 28 -3.35 6.71 -4.35
N GLY A 29 -4.22 5.78 -4.72
CA GLY A 29 -3.95 4.75 -5.71
C GLY A 29 -3.99 5.29 -7.14
N ASN A 30 -3.13 4.77 -8.02
CA ASN A 30 -3.04 5.20 -9.42
C ASN A 30 -3.91 4.37 -10.38
N PHE A 31 -5.15 4.08 -9.98
CA PHE A 31 -6.09 3.30 -10.79
C PHE A 31 -6.72 4.13 -11.91
N GLN A 32 -7.06 3.48 -13.02
CA GLN A 32 -7.58 4.15 -14.21
C GLN A 32 -9.06 4.51 -14.08
N ASN A 33 -9.85 3.73 -13.32
CA ASN A 33 -11.32 3.77 -13.39
C ASN A 33 -12.00 4.36 -12.15
N ASN A 34 -11.25 4.58 -11.07
CA ASN A 34 -11.77 5.06 -9.80
C ASN A 34 -10.73 5.91 -9.07
N ILE A 35 -11.20 6.63 -8.05
CA ILE A 35 -10.37 7.35 -7.10
C ILE A 35 -10.35 6.51 -5.83
N ASP A 36 -9.19 5.94 -5.52
CA ASP A 36 -8.99 5.07 -4.38
C ASP A 36 -8.06 5.76 -3.38
N THR A 37 -8.58 6.01 -2.19
CA THR A 37 -7.82 6.65 -1.10
C THR A 37 -7.66 5.67 0.05
N LEU A 38 -6.45 5.58 0.58
CA LEU A 38 -6.10 4.72 1.71
C LEU A 38 -5.43 5.59 2.78
N LYS A 39 -6.01 5.64 3.98
CA LYS A 39 -5.45 6.35 5.13
C LYS A 39 -4.99 5.35 6.18
N ILE A 40 -3.69 5.34 6.45
CA ILE A 40 -3.09 4.56 7.53
C ILE A 40 -3.04 5.44 8.79
N THR A 41 -3.55 4.96 9.92
CA THR A 41 -3.61 5.70 11.18
C THR A 41 -2.73 5.09 12.26
N GLU A 42 -2.43 5.86 13.31
CA GLU A 42 -1.56 5.45 14.43
C GLU A 42 -2.12 4.32 15.32
N ASN A 43 -3.42 4.03 15.22
CA ASN A 43 -4.09 3.03 16.06
C ASN A 43 -4.15 1.64 15.42
N ASN A 44 -3.23 1.31 14.52
CA ASN A 44 -3.27 0.07 13.71
C ASN A 44 -4.56 -0.10 12.89
N GLU A 45 -5.27 0.99 12.62
CA GLU A 45 -6.44 1.02 11.75
C GLU A 45 -6.14 1.76 10.46
N TYR A 46 -6.78 1.31 9.38
CA TYR A 46 -6.80 2.04 8.12
C TYR A 46 -8.23 2.33 7.69
N VAL A 47 -8.40 3.43 6.97
CA VAL A 47 -9.66 3.78 6.29
C VAL A 47 -9.41 3.82 4.81
N ARG A 48 -10.16 3.04 4.05
CA ARG A 48 -10.10 3.09 2.59
C ARG A 48 -11.44 3.51 2.01
N THR A 49 -11.39 4.35 0.99
CA THR A 49 -12.57 4.83 0.27
C THR A 49 -12.32 4.85 -1.22
N ILE A 50 -13.22 4.22 -1.97
CA ILE A 50 -13.18 4.11 -3.43
C ILE A 50 -14.39 4.83 -4.00
N TYR A 51 -14.13 5.81 -4.86
CA TYR A 51 -15.14 6.56 -5.60
C TYR A 51 -15.03 6.28 -7.10
N SER A 52 -16.15 6.25 -7.82
CA SER A 52 -16.10 6.34 -9.29
C SER A 52 -15.62 7.71 -9.74
N LYS A 53 -15.28 7.85 -11.03
CA LYS A 53 -14.87 9.14 -11.63
C LYS A 53 -15.89 10.26 -11.51
N ASP A 54 -17.17 9.91 -11.38
CA ASP A 54 -18.28 10.86 -11.15
C ASP A 54 -18.51 11.15 -9.66
N SER A 55 -17.56 10.79 -8.79
CA SER A 55 -17.61 11.00 -7.34
C SER A 55 -18.69 10.21 -6.59
N THR A 56 -19.27 9.17 -7.21
CA THR A 56 -20.16 8.25 -6.47
C THR A 56 -19.34 7.32 -5.59
N LEU A 57 -19.74 7.15 -4.33
CA LEU A 57 -19.12 6.18 -3.43
C LEU A 57 -19.36 4.75 -3.93
N ILE A 58 -18.28 3.98 -4.14
CA ILE A 58 -18.37 2.57 -4.52
C ILE A 58 -18.14 1.67 -3.31
N PHE A 59 -17.10 1.95 -2.53
CA PHE A 59 -16.71 1.13 -1.39
C PHE A 59 -16.06 1.98 -0.30
N LYS A 60 -16.30 1.62 0.96
CA LYS A 60 -15.62 2.19 2.11
C LYS A 60 -15.48 1.12 3.18
N ASN A 61 -14.28 0.99 3.74
CA ASN A 61 -14.06 0.13 4.90
C ASN A 61 -13.09 0.77 5.89
N LEU A 62 -13.21 0.29 7.13
CA LEU A 62 -12.25 0.49 8.21
C LEU A 62 -11.84 -0.91 8.65
N SER A 63 -10.53 -1.19 8.69
CA SER A 63 -9.99 -2.45 9.17
C SER A 63 -8.56 -2.24 9.67
N GLU A 64 -7.88 -3.31 10.02
CA GLU A 64 -6.58 -3.29 10.69
C GLU A 64 -5.42 -3.35 9.69
N TRP A 65 -4.31 -2.75 10.09
CA TRP A 65 -3.02 -2.91 9.41
C TRP A 65 -1.92 -3.28 10.40
N GLU A 66 -0.86 -3.89 9.88
CA GLU A 66 0.39 -4.14 10.60
C GLU A 66 1.57 -4.10 9.62
N ILE A 67 2.79 -4.01 10.13
CA ILE A 67 4.01 -4.15 9.32
C ILE A 67 4.71 -5.43 9.73
N SER A 68 5.09 -6.22 8.74
CA SER A 68 5.97 -7.37 8.94
C SER A 68 6.94 -7.45 7.77
N GLU A 69 8.21 -7.70 8.06
CA GLU A 69 9.24 -7.99 7.03
C GLU A 69 9.37 -6.93 5.92
N GLY A 70 9.05 -5.66 6.20
CA GLY A 70 9.11 -4.56 5.23
C GLY A 70 7.90 -4.45 4.32
N GLU A 71 6.83 -5.19 4.61
CA GLU A 71 5.54 -5.13 3.95
C GLU A 71 4.48 -4.51 4.85
N LEU A 72 3.55 -3.79 4.25
CA LEU A 72 2.32 -3.36 4.90
C LEU A 72 1.26 -4.44 4.68
N ILE A 73 0.74 -5.00 5.77
CA ILE A 73 -0.32 -6.00 5.75
C ILE A 73 -1.65 -5.29 6.03
N LEU A 74 -2.64 -5.47 5.16
CA LEU A 74 -3.98 -4.90 5.32
C LEU A 74 -5.02 -6.02 5.37
N LYS A 75 -5.82 -6.06 6.45
CA LYS A 75 -6.92 -7.02 6.59
C LYS A 75 -8.20 -6.48 5.93
N ASP A 76 -9.10 -7.37 5.51
CA ASP A 76 -10.38 -7.02 4.90
C ASP A 76 -10.28 -6.05 3.69
N PHE A 77 -9.30 -6.27 2.82
CA PHE A 77 -9.03 -5.44 1.66
C PHE A 77 -9.76 -5.95 0.39
N LEU A 78 -10.46 -5.05 -0.30
CA LEU A 78 -11.08 -5.32 -1.60
C LEU A 78 -10.09 -5.07 -2.75
N LEU A 79 -9.68 -6.11 -3.49
CA LEU A 79 -8.74 -5.92 -4.62
C LEU A 79 -9.27 -4.96 -5.69
N ASN A 80 -8.45 -4.01 -6.15
CA ASN A 80 -8.84 -3.00 -7.14
C ASN A 80 -8.00 -3.11 -8.41
N ASN A 81 -8.16 -4.23 -9.12
CA ASN A 81 -7.50 -4.47 -10.42
C ASN A 81 -8.18 -3.71 -11.57
N ASN A 82 -8.62 -2.46 -11.35
CA ASN A 82 -9.42 -1.63 -12.29
C ASN A 82 -10.80 -2.20 -12.69
N LYS A 83 -11.31 -3.19 -11.95
CA LYS A 83 -12.56 -3.91 -12.26
C LYS A 83 -13.67 -3.72 -11.22
N ILE A 84 -13.51 -2.78 -10.29
CA ILE A 84 -14.53 -2.50 -9.27
C ILE A 84 -15.73 -1.82 -9.95
N GLU A 85 -16.89 -2.44 -9.81
CA GLU A 85 -18.16 -2.00 -10.38
C GLU A 85 -18.90 -1.03 -9.46
N LYS A 86 -19.45 0.02 -10.07
CA LYS A 86 -20.40 0.94 -9.43
C LYS A 86 -21.71 0.18 -9.16
N ASN A 87 -22.33 0.41 -8.00
CA ASN A 87 -23.59 -0.20 -7.53
C ASN A 87 -23.52 -1.69 -7.13
N LYS A 88 -22.37 -2.35 -7.27
CA LYS A 88 -22.19 -3.70 -6.72
C LYS A 88 -22.09 -3.61 -5.19
N LYS A 89 -22.82 -4.47 -4.49
CA LYS A 89 -22.66 -4.66 -3.05
C LYS A 89 -21.53 -5.66 -2.80
N TYR A 90 -20.43 -5.17 -2.21
CA TYR A 90 -19.32 -6.01 -1.75
C TYR A 90 -19.62 -6.57 -0.36
N LEU A 91 -19.30 -7.84 -0.16
CA LEU A 91 -19.53 -8.59 1.08
C LEU A 91 -18.18 -9.02 1.67
N ASN A 92 -18.18 -9.51 2.92
CA ASN A 92 -16.95 -9.96 3.59
C ASN A 92 -16.20 -11.06 2.82
N ILE A 93 -16.91 -11.87 2.03
CA ILE A 93 -16.30 -12.90 1.17
C ILE A 93 -15.47 -12.32 0.01
N ASP A 94 -15.68 -11.05 -0.34
CA ASP A 94 -14.94 -10.34 -1.37
C ASP A 94 -13.66 -9.68 -0.82
N LEU A 95 -13.45 -9.74 0.51
CA LEU A 95 -12.36 -9.09 1.22
C LEU A 95 -11.28 -10.10 1.55
N ILE A 96 -10.01 -9.71 1.37
CA ILE A 96 -8.85 -10.56 1.62
C ILE A 96 -7.78 -9.81 2.40
N THR A 97 -6.85 -10.55 3.00
CA THR A 97 -5.60 -9.96 3.49
C THR A 97 -4.66 -9.73 2.32
N VAL A 98 -4.11 -8.51 2.20
CA VAL A 98 -3.10 -8.16 1.20
C VAL A 98 -1.79 -7.76 1.86
N TYR A 99 -0.70 -7.96 1.11
CA TYR A 99 0.66 -7.67 1.51
C TYR A 99 1.23 -6.70 0.47
N PHE A 100 1.58 -5.50 0.90
CA PHE A 100 2.12 -4.47 0.03
C PHE A 100 3.59 -4.19 0.35
N PRO A 101 4.51 -4.48 -0.58
CA PRO A 101 5.88 -4.01 -0.48
C PRO A 101 5.91 -2.48 -0.33
N ILE A 102 6.70 -2.01 0.63
CA ILE A 102 6.87 -0.58 0.89
C ILE A 102 8.15 -0.09 0.23
N GLU A 103 8.01 0.76 -0.77
CA GLU A 103 9.14 1.41 -1.42
C GLU A 103 9.31 2.83 -0.90
N SER A 104 10.54 3.19 -0.52
CA SER A 104 10.90 4.55 -0.14
C SER A 104 12.07 5.08 -0.97
N SER A 105 11.86 6.19 -1.66
CA SER A 105 12.91 6.88 -2.43
C SER A 105 12.75 8.39 -2.36
N LEU A 106 13.82 9.10 -2.00
CA LEU A 106 13.86 10.57 -1.90
C LEU A 106 12.68 11.16 -1.09
N GLY A 107 12.35 10.55 0.05
CA GLY A 107 11.24 10.98 0.93
C GLY A 107 9.83 10.65 0.41
N LYS A 108 9.69 9.97 -0.73
CA LYS A 108 8.41 9.51 -1.27
C LYS A 108 8.20 8.05 -0.90
N PHE A 109 7.01 7.74 -0.40
CA PHE A 109 6.58 6.38 -0.07
C PHE A 109 5.56 5.87 -1.09
N ARG A 110 5.73 4.61 -1.47
CA ARG A 110 4.79 3.88 -2.32
C ARG A 110 4.47 2.53 -1.69
N LEU A 111 3.21 2.13 -1.79
CA LEU A 111 2.76 0.77 -1.47
C LEU A 111 2.46 0.10 -2.80
N ILE A 112 3.17 -0.97 -3.12
CA ILE A 112 3.04 -1.63 -4.42
C ILE A 112 1.91 -2.66 -4.36
N GLU A 113 0.90 -2.51 -5.21
CA GLU A 113 -0.19 -3.49 -5.33
C GLU A 113 0.10 -4.51 -6.43
N ASN A 114 0.62 -4.05 -7.59
CA ASN A 114 0.95 -4.93 -8.70
C ASN A 114 2.09 -4.34 -9.53
N TYR A 115 3.24 -5.03 -9.56
CA TYR A 115 4.41 -4.61 -10.34
C TYR A 115 4.16 -4.64 -11.85
N ASP A 116 3.55 -5.71 -12.37
CA ASP A 116 3.33 -5.91 -13.80
C ASP A 116 2.42 -4.84 -14.41
N GLN A 117 1.42 -4.41 -13.64
CA GLN A 117 0.45 -3.39 -14.04
C GLN A 117 0.86 -1.98 -13.59
N ASN A 118 1.98 -1.84 -12.88
CA ASN A 118 2.43 -0.60 -12.26
C ASN A 118 1.33 0.06 -11.40
N LEU A 119 0.61 -0.75 -10.61
CA LEU A 119 -0.41 -0.29 -9.68
C LEU A 119 0.19 -0.10 -8.28
N PHE A 120 0.02 1.09 -7.73
CA PHE A 120 0.57 1.48 -6.44
C PHE A 120 -0.25 2.59 -5.79
N TYR A 121 -0.12 2.67 -4.47
CA TYR A 121 -0.55 3.79 -3.66
C TYR A 121 0.62 4.74 -3.42
N LYS A 122 0.42 6.04 -3.64
CA LYS A 122 1.42 7.08 -3.37
C LYS A 122 1.02 7.92 -2.17
N LYS A 123 1.93 8.09 -1.21
CA LYS A 123 1.72 8.96 -0.06
C LYS A 123 1.63 10.43 -0.50
N ILE A 124 0.64 11.16 0.02
CA ILE A 124 0.41 12.59 -0.26
C ILE A 124 0.43 13.47 0.99
N LYS A 125 0.23 12.89 2.17
CA LYS A 125 0.30 13.53 3.48
C LYS A 125 0.85 12.54 4.48
#